data_AF-R0KLZ4-F1
#
_entry.id   AF-R0KLZ4-F1
#
_cell.length_a   1.000
_cell.length_b   1.000
_cell.length_c   1.000
_cell.angle_alpha   90.00
_cell.angle_beta   90.00
_cell.angle_gamma   90.00
#
_symmetry.space_group_name_H-M   'P 1'
#
loop_
_entity.id
_entity.type
_entity.pdbx_description
1 polymer ?
#
loop_
_entity_poly.entity_id
_entity_poly.type
_entity_poly.pdbx_seq_one_letter_code
_entity_poly.pdbx_strand_id
1 'polypeptide(L)' 'MTSKNELKSFTYKMVVLGYYSVGKSSLVLKYVKGEFNPNEESTIRASFLTQTI' A
#
# COMPACT_ATOMS: atom_id res chain seq x y z
N MET A 1 -17.04 -25.86 -27.13
CA MET A 1 -15.82 -25.04 -27.28
C MET A 1 -16.11 -23.67 -26.70
N THR A 2 -15.87 -23.46 -25.40
CA THR A 2 -15.97 -22.15 -24.77
C THR A 2 -14.63 -21.86 -24.13
N SER A 3 -13.89 -20.92 -24.72
CA SER A 3 -12.62 -20.42 -24.19
C SER A 3 -12.88 -19.74 -22.85
N LYS A 4 -12.32 -20.30 -21.76
CA LYS A 4 -12.22 -19.60 -20.48
C LYS A 4 -11.40 -18.33 -20.70
N ASN A 5 -12.02 -17.17 -20.58
CA ASN A 5 -11.28 -15.92 -20.36
C ASN A 5 -10.72 -15.97 -18.94
N GLU A 6 -9.48 -16.44 -18.78
CA GLU A 6 -8.76 -16.30 -17.52
C GLU A 6 -8.47 -14.81 -17.30
N LEU A 7 -9.13 -14.25 -16.29
CA LEU A 7 -8.77 -12.93 -15.77
C LEU A 7 -7.38 -13.04 -15.15
N LYS A 8 -6.36 -12.51 -15.85
CA LYS A 8 -5.01 -12.44 -15.31
C LYS A 8 -4.97 -11.44 -14.16
N SER A 9 -4.65 -11.93 -12.97
CA SER A 9 -4.28 -11.08 -11.84
C SER A 9 -2.80 -10.70 -11.94
N PHE A 10 -2.49 -9.44 -11.64
CA PHE A 10 -1.13 -8.94 -11.56
C PHE A 10 -0.79 -8.58 -10.12
N THR A 11 0.42 -8.91 -9.69
CA THR A 11 0.91 -8.58 -8.35
C THR A 11 2.12 -7.66 -8.47
N TYR A 12 2.07 -6.54 -7.77
CA TYR A 12 3.14 -5.55 -7.75
C TYR A 12 3.68 -5.39 -6.33
N LYS A 13 5.00 -5.21 -6.22
CA LYS A 13 5.66 -4.84 -4.96
C LYS A 13 6.11 -3.40 -5.08
N MET A 14 5.56 -2.52 -4.24
CA MET A 14 5.92 -1.10 -4.20
C MET A 14 6.70 -0.80 -2.92
N VAL A 15 7.76 -0.02 -3.03
CA VAL A 15 8.57 0.45 -1.90
C VAL A 15 8.60 1.97 -1.91
N VAL A 16 8.20 2.59 -0.79
CA VAL A 16 8.21 4.05 -0.64
C VAL A 16 9.42 4.46 0.21
N LEU A 17 10.32 5.23 -0.39
CA LEU A 17 11.57 5.69 0.24
C LEU A 17 11.51 7.20 0.54
N GLY A 18 12.30 7.65 1.52
CA GLY A 18 12.41 9.06 1.90
C GLY A 18 12.81 9.25 3.36
N TYR A 19 13.19 10.48 3.72
CA TYR A 19 13.62 10.87 5.07
C TYR A 19 12.55 10.60 6.15
N TYR A 20 12.96 10.62 7.41
CA TYR A 20 12.04 10.47 8.54
C TYR A 20 10.98 11.59 8.53
N SER A 21 9.79 11.30 9.05
CA SER A 21 8.68 12.26 9.23
C SER A 21 8.11 12.95 7.97
N VAL A 22 8.47 12.55 6.75
CA VAL A 22 7.91 13.11 5.50
C VAL A 22 6.50 12.57 5.13
N GLY A 23 5.85 11.82 6.02
CA GLY A 23 4.48 11.34 5.79
C GLY A 23 4.33 10.09 4.92
N LYS A 24 5.40 9.32 4.68
CA LYS A 24 5.35 8.09 3.86
C LYS A 24 4.25 7.13 4.32
N SER A 25 4.19 6.85 5.62
CA SER A 25 3.23 5.91 6.20
C SER A 25 1.80 6.42 6.07
N SER A 26 1.57 7.71 6.34
CA SER A 26 0.26 8.34 6.18
C SER A 26 -0.24 8.30 4.73
N LEU A 27 0.65 8.48 3.75
CA LEU A 27 0.31 8.37 2.33
C LEU A 27 -0.13 6.94 1.97
N VAL A 28 0.66 5.93 2.37
CA VAL A 28 0.36 4.53 2.06
C VAL A 28 -0.91 4.07 2.78
N LEU A 29 -1.12 4.47 4.04
CA LEU A 29 -2.35 4.17 4.78
C LEU A 29 -3.58 4.80 4.14
N LYS A 30 -3.47 6.05 3.68
CA LYS A 30 -4.56 6.71 2.95
C LYS A 30 -4.89 5.98 1.65
N TYR A 31 -3.87 5.52 0.92
CA TYR A 31 -4.04 4.77 -0.32
C TYR A 31 -4.73 3.41 -0.08
N VAL A 32 -4.27 2.66 0.92
CA VAL A 32 -4.75 1.28 1.17
C VAL A 32 -6.06 1.24 1.95
N LYS A 33 -6.24 2.13 2.93
CA LYS A 33 -7.37 2.10 3.88
C LYS A 33 -8.34 3.26 3.71
N GLY A 34 -7.97 4.31 2.97
CA GLY A 34 -8.80 5.53 2.88
C GLY A 34 -8.77 6.40 4.13
N GLU A 35 -7.96 6.07 5.13
CA GLU A 35 -7.91 6.73 6.45
C GLU A 35 -6.71 7.67 6.59
N PHE A 36 -6.82 8.63 7.50
CA PHE A 36 -5.69 9.47 7.94
C PHE A 36 -5.70 9.54 9.46
N ASN A 37 -4.59 9.13 10.09
CA ASN A 37 -4.42 9.25 11.53
C ASN A 37 -3.45 10.41 11.84
N PRO A 38 -3.91 11.52 12.44
CA PRO A 38 -3.03 12.63 12.81
C PRO A 38 -2.02 12.26 13.91
N ASN A 39 -2.31 11.21 14.68
CA ASN A 39 -1.45 10.70 15.77
C ASN A 39 -0.73 9.41 15.35
N GLU A 40 -0.40 9.28 14.06
CA GLU A 40 0.31 8.11 13.54
C GLU A 40 1.66 7.95 14.25
N GLU A 41 1.93 6.77 14.81
CA GLU A 41 3.23 6.48 15.40
C GLU A 41 4.32 6.38 14.33
N SER A 42 5.54 6.77 14.72
CA SER A 42 6.69 6.66 13.83
C SER A 42 6.94 5.20 13.44
N THR A 43 7.18 4.96 12.16
CA THR A 43 7.54 3.62 11.68
C THR A 43 8.93 3.25 12.18
N ILE A 44 9.00 2.29 13.12
CA ILE A 44 10.25 1.88 13.77
C ILE A 44 11.22 1.22 12.77
N ARG A 45 10.67 0.53 11.75
CA ARG A 45 11.45 -0.16 10.70
C ARG A 45 10.79 -0.01 9.33
N ALA A 46 9.94 -0.96 8.98
CA ALA A 46 9.17 -0.98 7.75
C ALA A 46 7.73 -1.39 8.07
N SER A 47 6.81 -0.96 7.21
CA SER A 47 5.42 -1.38 7.25
C SER A 47 5.08 -2.07 5.94
N PHE A 48 4.25 -3.11 6.01
CA PHE A 48 3.78 -3.87 4.86
C PHE A 48 2.27 -3.77 4.77
N LEU A 49 1.78 -3.25 3.66
CA LEU A 49 0.37 -3.10 3.37
C LEU A 49 0.07 -3.69 2.00
N THR A 50 -1.08 -4.35 1.88
CA THR A 50 -1.55 -4.99 0.64
C THR A 50 -2.94 -4.48 0.33
N GLN A 51 -3.22 -4.24 -0.94
CA GLN A 51 -4.56 -3.98 -1.45
C GLN A 51 -4.78 -4.77 -2.74
N THR A 52 -6.03 -5.19 -2.96
CA THR A 52 -6.51 -5.76 -4.22
C THR A 52 -7.43 -4.73 -4.86
N ILE A 53 -7.16 -4.40 -6.13
CA ILE A 53 -7.97 -3.50 -6.96
C ILE A 53 -8.71 -4.33 -7.99
#